data_AF-A0A2N1RQE1-F1
#
_entry.id   AF-A0A2N1RQE1-F1
#
_cell.length_a   1.000
_cell.length_b   1.000
_cell.length_c   1.000
_cell.angle_alpha   90.00
_cell.angle_beta   90.00
_cell.angle_gamma   90.00
#
_symmetry.space_group_name_H-M   'P 1'
#
loop_
_entity.id
_entity.type
_entity.pdbx_description
1 polymer ?
#
loop_
_entity_poly.entity_id
_entity_poly.type
_entity_poly.pdbx_seq_one_letter_code
_entity_poly.pdbx_strand_id
1 'polypeptide(L)'
;MERASYKFDSLESINPEKSQLINFEKIIKNESLEDVAEKLVESTFVEQHFMRKDAIDRLLDFTFFKIQTGSFHVIHMAYPTKRMHDKELESRITRLINEYLYPEIVLRILKFFARNIHNSDTNLYIANLIESESIIRSVYDTFKLFQKDIFIYNPEKKSLNVKMIQQFSPQSDVTLSLPLDACARFKYILEFFYIKQKVSHIYTPADLVMYREAAS
;
A
#
# COMPACT_ATOMS: atom_id res chain seq x y z
N MET A 1 46.52 -15.33 -0.29
CA MET A 1 45.81 -14.12 0.19
C MET A 1 45.26 -13.41 -1.03
N GLU A 2 44.09 -13.85 -1.52
CA GLU A 2 43.41 -13.19 -2.63
C GLU A 2 42.51 -12.08 -2.07
N ARG A 3 42.75 -10.85 -2.55
CA ARG A 3 41.91 -9.69 -2.26
C ARG A 3 40.58 -9.89 -2.97
N ALA A 4 39.52 -10.18 -2.21
CA ALA A 4 38.15 -10.11 -2.69
C ALA A 4 37.88 -8.66 -3.14
N SER A 5 37.80 -8.44 -4.45
CA SER A 5 37.33 -7.17 -4.98
C SER A 5 35.84 -7.08 -4.69
N TYR A 6 35.47 -6.16 -3.80
CA TYR A 6 34.09 -5.73 -3.68
C TYR A 6 33.70 -5.10 -5.02
N LYS A 7 32.90 -5.81 -5.82
CA LYS A 7 32.25 -5.21 -6.97
C LYS A 7 31.39 -4.05 -6.46
N PHE A 8 31.65 -2.87 -6.99
CA PHE A 8 30.73 -1.75 -6.85
C PHE A 8 29.42 -2.20 -7.51
N ASP A 9 28.37 -2.37 -6.71
CA ASP A 9 27.01 -2.49 -7.22
C ASP A 9 26.61 -1.10 -7.75
N SER A 10 27.17 -0.71 -8.89
CA SER A 10 26.71 0.41 -9.70
C SER A 10 25.64 -0.07 -10.68
N LEU A 11 24.79 0.87 -11.07
CA LEU A 11 23.51 0.74 -11.77
C LEU A 11 23.49 -0.05 -13.10
N GLU A 12 24.64 -0.44 -13.65
CA GLU A 12 24.72 -1.16 -14.93
C GLU A 12 24.37 -2.65 -14.83
N SER A 13 24.13 -3.15 -13.61
CA SER A 13 23.90 -4.58 -13.39
C SER A 13 22.44 -4.98 -13.24
N ILE A 14 21.46 -4.09 -13.47
CA ILE A 14 20.03 -4.45 -13.47
C ILE A 14 19.77 -5.36 -14.66
N ASN A 15 19.86 -6.67 -14.43
CA ASN A 15 19.62 -7.67 -15.45
C ASN A 15 18.15 -8.11 -15.32
N PRO A 16 17.25 -7.71 -16.24
CA PRO A 16 15.80 -7.90 -16.11
C PRO A 16 15.38 -9.38 -16.03
N GLU A 17 16.28 -10.31 -16.37
CA GLU A 17 16.04 -11.75 -16.31
C GLU A 17 16.39 -12.39 -14.96
N LYS A 18 17.14 -11.71 -14.08
CA LYS A 18 17.52 -12.23 -12.76
C LYS A 18 16.75 -11.47 -11.70
N SER A 19 16.07 -12.22 -10.81
CA SER A 19 15.53 -11.71 -9.55
C SER A 19 16.67 -11.20 -8.67
N GLN A 20 17.21 -10.02 -8.98
CA GLN A 20 18.27 -9.40 -8.22
C GLN A 20 17.67 -8.82 -6.94
N LEU A 21 18.38 -9.03 -5.84
CA LEU A 21 18.11 -8.41 -4.56
C LEU A 21 18.33 -6.89 -4.73
N ILE A 22 17.25 -6.15 -5.00
CA ILE A 22 17.30 -4.69 -5.06
C ILE A 22 17.63 -4.20 -3.65
N ASN A 23 18.79 -3.55 -3.50
CA ASN A 23 19.16 -2.92 -2.23
C ASN A 23 18.51 -1.54 -2.13
N PHE A 24 17.20 -1.54 -1.82
CA PHE A 24 16.42 -0.32 -1.67
C PHE A 24 17.03 0.66 -0.67
N GLU A 25 17.66 0.18 0.39
CA GLU A 25 18.27 1.05 1.40
C GLU A 25 19.42 1.89 0.83
N LYS A 26 20.30 1.30 0.02
CA LYS A 26 21.39 2.05 -0.63
C LYS A 26 20.88 3.00 -1.70
N ILE A 27 19.95 2.53 -2.54
CA ILE A 27 19.39 3.30 -3.65
C ILE A 27 18.66 4.54 -3.12
N ILE A 28 17.76 4.34 -2.15
CA ILE A 28 16.96 5.42 -1.58
C ILE A 28 17.84 6.38 -0.78
N LYS A 29 19.00 5.99 -0.23
CA LYS A 29 19.88 6.91 0.51
C LYS A 29 20.86 7.69 -0.38
N ASN A 30 21.31 7.11 -1.48
CA ASN A 30 22.44 7.68 -2.23
C ASN A 30 22.05 8.41 -3.52
N GLU A 31 20.86 8.14 -4.09
CA GLU A 31 20.45 8.69 -5.39
C GLU A 31 19.42 9.82 -5.25
N SER A 32 19.12 10.56 -6.33
CA SER A 32 17.99 11.52 -6.31
C SER A 32 16.66 10.76 -6.27
N LEU A 33 15.61 11.35 -5.66
CA LEU A 33 14.31 10.66 -5.56
C LEU A 33 13.63 10.49 -6.91
N GLU A 34 13.89 11.44 -7.81
CA GLU A 34 13.45 11.47 -9.19
C GLU A 34 13.99 10.25 -9.97
N ASP A 35 15.31 10.04 -9.93
CA ASP A 35 15.95 8.91 -10.64
C ASP A 35 15.47 7.57 -10.07
N VAL A 36 15.25 7.50 -8.76
CA VAL A 36 14.73 6.29 -8.10
C VAL A 36 13.30 6.02 -8.55
N ALA A 37 12.45 7.05 -8.61
CA ALA A 37 11.06 6.90 -9.06
C ALA A 37 10.99 6.44 -10.52
N GLU A 38 11.78 7.05 -11.41
CA GLU A 38 11.83 6.68 -12.83
C GLU A 38 12.21 5.20 -13.00
N LYS A 39 13.29 4.75 -12.33
CA LYS A 39 13.72 3.33 -12.38
C LYS A 39 12.67 2.37 -11.83
N LEU A 40 11.95 2.75 -10.78
CA LEU A 40 10.89 1.92 -10.20
C LEU A 40 9.70 1.79 -11.15
N VAL A 41 9.35 2.88 -11.83
CA VAL A 41 8.28 2.90 -12.83
C VAL A 41 8.70 2.06 -14.05
N GLU A 42 9.90 2.27 -14.60
CA GLU A 42 10.44 1.51 -15.72
C GLU A 42 10.50 0.01 -15.44
N SER A 43 11.05 -0.39 -14.28
CA SER A 43 11.13 -1.80 -13.90
C SER A 43 9.76 -2.44 -13.71
N THR A 44 8.75 -1.68 -13.30
CA THR A 44 7.36 -2.14 -13.24
C THR A 44 6.80 -2.45 -14.63
N PHE A 45 7.22 -1.73 -15.68
CA PHE A 45 6.82 -2.02 -17.06
C PHE A 45 7.57 -3.20 -17.68
N VAL A 46 8.82 -3.43 -17.28
CA VAL A 46 9.63 -4.55 -17.80
C VAL A 46 9.22 -5.88 -17.17
N GLU A 47 8.82 -5.89 -15.89
CA GLU A 47 8.33 -7.08 -15.18
C GLU A 47 6.84 -7.38 -15.47
N GLN A 48 6.45 -7.57 -16.74
CA GLN A 48 5.08 -7.95 -17.14
C GLN A 48 4.69 -9.41 -16.83
N HIS A 49 5.39 -10.09 -15.92
CA HIS A 49 4.95 -11.40 -15.44
C HIS A 49 3.88 -11.24 -14.36
N PHE A 50 2.61 -11.53 -14.71
CA PHE A 50 1.44 -11.47 -13.81
C PHE A 50 1.63 -12.12 -12.42
N MET A 51 2.52 -13.11 -12.31
CA MET A 51 2.77 -13.86 -11.08
C MET A 51 3.92 -13.31 -10.20
N ARG A 52 4.74 -12.37 -10.70
CA ARG A 52 5.89 -11.83 -9.94
C ARG A 52 5.51 -10.48 -9.31
N LYS A 53 6.00 -10.24 -8.08
CA LYS A 53 5.85 -8.92 -7.42
C LYS A 53 6.64 -7.89 -8.22
N ASP A 54 5.97 -6.81 -8.59
CA ASP A 54 6.59 -5.67 -9.27
C ASP A 54 7.53 -4.89 -8.33
N ALA A 55 8.33 -3.98 -8.88
CA ALA A 55 9.30 -3.22 -8.10
C ALA A 55 8.64 -2.34 -7.02
N ILE A 56 7.45 -1.81 -7.29
CA ILE A 56 6.69 -0.99 -6.34
C ILE A 56 6.12 -1.84 -5.20
N ASP A 57 5.59 -3.03 -5.48
CA ASP A 57 5.15 -4.01 -4.47
C ASP A 57 6.33 -4.39 -3.57
N ARG A 58 7.52 -4.62 -4.14
CA ARG A 58 8.75 -4.91 -3.36
C ARG A 58 9.19 -3.72 -2.52
N LEU A 59 9.04 -2.49 -3.01
CA LEU A 59 9.30 -1.27 -2.23
C LEU A 59 8.34 -1.17 -1.04
N LEU A 60 7.06 -1.46 -1.23
CA LEU A 60 6.08 -1.47 -0.14
C LEU A 60 6.39 -2.57 0.89
N ASP A 61 6.79 -3.77 0.46
CA ASP A 61 7.23 -4.84 1.36
C ASP A 61 8.48 -4.44 2.16
N PHE A 62 9.46 -3.81 1.49
CA PHE A 62 10.66 -3.29 2.15
C PHE A 62 10.32 -2.22 3.19
N THR A 63 9.46 -1.27 2.81
CA THR A 63 8.96 -0.19 3.67
C THR A 63 8.24 -0.77 4.88
N PHE A 64 7.34 -1.71 4.65
CA PHE A 64 6.60 -2.43 5.68
C PHE A 64 7.54 -3.11 6.68
N PHE A 65 8.52 -3.86 6.17
CA PHE A 65 9.51 -4.55 6.99
C PHE A 65 10.29 -3.58 7.89
N LYS A 66 10.79 -2.47 7.32
CA LYS A 66 11.54 -1.45 8.08
C LYS A 66 10.70 -0.81 9.18
N ILE A 67 9.43 -0.52 8.93
CA ILE A 67 8.51 0.03 9.95
C ILE A 67 8.20 -1.03 11.02
N GLN A 68 7.96 -2.28 10.63
CA GLN A 68 7.63 -3.35 11.56
C GLN A 68 8.75 -3.58 12.59
N THR A 69 10.01 -3.49 12.15
CA THR A 69 11.20 -3.57 13.01
C THR A 69 11.50 -2.30 13.80
N GLY A 70 10.78 -1.22 13.52
CA GLY A 70 10.99 0.09 14.11
C GLY A 70 10.33 0.28 15.48
N SER A 71 10.28 1.53 15.92
CA SER A 71 9.71 1.94 17.20
C SER A 71 8.20 2.11 17.14
N PHE A 72 7.51 1.76 18.22
CA PHE A 72 6.09 2.05 18.39
C PHE A 72 5.82 3.55 18.34
N HIS A 73 4.74 3.90 17.65
CA HIS A 73 4.24 5.26 17.56
C HIS A 73 2.73 5.21 17.65
N VAL A 74 2.20 5.61 18.80
CA VAL A 74 0.77 5.55 19.06
C VAL A 74 0.24 6.97 18.99
N ILE A 75 -0.46 7.29 17.90
CA ILE A 75 -1.20 8.54 17.76
C ILE A 75 -2.45 8.47 18.65
N HIS A 76 -3.12 7.32 18.62
CA HIS A 76 -4.31 7.02 19.41
C HIS A 76 -4.29 5.54 19.80
N MET A 77 -4.73 5.19 21.01
CA MET A 77 -4.67 3.81 21.51
C MET A 77 -5.49 2.83 20.65
N ALA A 78 -6.55 3.32 19.99
CA ALA A 78 -7.36 2.52 19.06
C ALA A 78 -6.70 2.33 17.68
N TYR A 79 -5.63 3.06 17.37
CA TYR A 79 -4.94 3.02 16.08
C TYR A 79 -3.41 2.97 16.28
N PRO A 80 -2.88 1.86 16.83
CA PRO A 80 -1.45 1.72 17.07
C PRO A 80 -0.70 1.64 15.73
N THR A 81 0.39 2.41 15.59
CA THR A 81 1.29 2.31 14.44
C THR A 81 2.74 2.23 14.89
N LYS A 82 3.65 2.17 13.93
CA LYS A 82 5.10 2.15 14.13
C LYS A 82 5.77 3.13 13.17
N ARG A 83 7.00 3.50 13.49
CA ARG A 83 7.88 4.36 12.69
C ARG A 83 9.19 3.66 12.47
N MET A 84 9.84 3.93 11.35
CA MET A 84 11.20 3.45 11.11
C MET A 84 12.16 4.06 12.13
N HIS A 85 13.23 3.33 12.47
CA HIS A 85 14.30 3.89 13.27
C HIS A 85 15.07 4.99 12.53
N ASP A 86 15.23 4.82 11.22
CA ASP A 86 15.90 5.76 10.35
C ASP A 86 14.90 6.80 9.83
N LYS A 87 14.94 8.01 10.42
CA LYS A 87 14.04 9.12 10.06
C LYS A 87 14.32 9.69 8.68
N GLU A 88 15.57 9.65 8.21
CA GLU A 88 15.92 10.17 6.90
C GLU A 88 15.34 9.25 5.82
N LEU A 89 15.56 7.93 5.97
CA LEU A 89 14.98 6.94 5.08
C LEU A 89 13.45 7.03 5.06
N GLU A 90 12.82 7.17 6.23
CA GLU A 90 11.36 7.31 6.32
C GLU A 90 10.85 8.56 5.61
N SER A 91 11.51 9.71 5.79
CA SER A 91 11.14 10.95 5.12
C SER A 91 11.24 10.82 3.60
N ARG A 92 12.28 10.14 3.10
CA ARG A 92 12.49 9.92 1.67
C ARG A 92 11.45 8.98 1.08
N ILE A 93 11.13 7.88 1.76
CA ILE A 93 10.06 6.98 1.35
C ILE A 93 8.70 7.68 1.38
N THR A 94 8.45 8.51 2.39
CA THR A 94 7.21 9.31 2.49
C THR A 94 7.07 10.21 1.26
N ARG A 95 8.12 10.94 0.87
CA ARG A 95 8.08 11.77 -0.35
C ARG A 95 7.90 10.92 -1.61
N LEU A 96 8.61 9.80 -1.72
CA LEU A 96 8.51 8.88 -2.86
C LEU A 96 7.06 8.38 -3.06
N ILE A 97 6.39 7.98 -1.97
CA ILE A 97 5.00 7.50 -1.99
C ILE A 97 4.01 8.61 -2.37
N ASN A 98 4.18 9.81 -1.82
CA ASN A 98 3.16 10.86 -1.91
C ASN A 98 3.32 11.79 -3.11
N GLU A 99 4.54 11.95 -3.64
CA GLU A 99 4.86 12.92 -4.69
C GLU A 99 5.27 12.22 -5.99
N TYR A 100 6.25 11.31 -5.93
CA TYR A 100 7.00 10.87 -7.12
C TYR A 100 6.47 9.59 -7.79
N LEU A 101 5.88 8.67 -7.02
CA LEU A 101 5.31 7.41 -7.56
C LEU A 101 3.81 7.52 -7.88
N TYR A 102 3.25 8.73 -7.82
CA TYR A 102 1.88 8.96 -8.22
C TYR A 102 1.79 9.12 -9.75
N PRO A 103 0.83 8.48 -10.44
CA PRO A 103 -0.30 7.70 -9.92
C PRO A 103 -0.05 6.19 -9.72
N GLU A 104 1.09 5.65 -10.16
CA GLU A 104 1.36 4.21 -10.30
C GLU A 104 1.24 3.44 -8.98
N ILE A 105 1.57 4.06 -7.86
CA ILE A 105 1.57 3.45 -6.52
C ILE A 105 0.17 3.19 -5.95
N VAL A 106 -0.85 3.93 -6.41
CA VAL A 106 -2.20 3.91 -5.82
C VAL A 106 -2.76 2.49 -5.77
N LEU A 107 -2.74 1.78 -6.89
CA LEU A 107 -3.26 0.41 -6.96
C LEU A 107 -2.50 -0.56 -6.04
N ARG A 108 -1.19 -0.38 -5.88
CA ARG A 108 -0.34 -1.22 -5.02
C ARG A 108 -0.66 -1.00 -3.54
N ILE A 109 -0.91 0.24 -3.14
CA ILE A 109 -1.39 0.58 -1.79
C ILE A 109 -2.77 -0.04 -1.53
N LEU A 110 -3.72 0.12 -2.47
CA LEU A 110 -5.06 -0.45 -2.32
C LEU A 110 -5.01 -1.99 -2.21
N LYS A 111 -4.19 -2.63 -3.05
CA LYS A 111 -3.92 -4.07 -3.01
C LYS A 111 -3.30 -4.50 -1.68
N PHE A 112 -2.31 -3.77 -1.17
CA PHE A 112 -1.68 -4.03 0.12
C PHE A 112 -2.73 -4.03 1.25
N PHE A 113 -3.56 -2.99 1.32
CA PHE A 113 -4.62 -2.89 2.33
C PHE A 113 -5.68 -3.99 2.20
N ALA A 114 -6.07 -4.34 0.96
CA ALA A 114 -7.11 -5.33 0.70
C ALA A 114 -6.66 -6.77 1.04
N ARG A 115 -5.37 -7.10 0.87
CA ARG A 115 -4.82 -8.45 1.08
C ARG A 115 -4.50 -8.76 2.55
N ASN A 116 -4.40 -7.77 3.42
CA ASN A 116 -3.96 -7.97 4.80
C ASN A 116 -5.11 -8.42 5.73
N ILE A 117 -5.48 -9.70 5.61
CA ILE A 117 -6.68 -10.25 6.26
C ILE A 117 -6.41 -10.62 7.73
N HIS A 118 -5.19 -11.07 8.06
CA HIS A 118 -4.88 -11.63 9.38
C HIS A 118 -4.47 -10.60 10.43
N ASN A 119 -3.90 -9.46 10.04
CA ASN A 119 -3.44 -8.44 10.98
C ASN A 119 -3.71 -7.03 10.45
N SER A 120 -4.95 -6.55 10.62
CA SER A 120 -5.38 -5.27 10.07
C SER A 120 -4.62 -4.06 10.63
N ASP A 121 -4.09 -4.13 11.85
CA ASP A 121 -3.29 -3.04 12.46
C ASP A 121 -2.03 -2.74 11.66
N THR A 122 -1.45 -3.75 11.03
CA THR A 122 -0.23 -3.59 10.24
C THR A 122 -0.48 -2.77 8.96
N ASN A 123 -1.73 -2.59 8.52
CA ASN A 123 -2.06 -1.61 7.47
C ASN A 123 -1.77 -0.17 7.90
N LEU A 124 -1.88 0.13 9.20
CA LEU A 124 -1.62 1.47 9.72
C LEU A 124 -0.14 1.86 9.61
N TYR A 125 0.77 0.91 9.41
CA TYR A 125 2.19 1.20 9.19
C TYR A 125 2.39 1.92 7.87
N ILE A 126 1.81 1.38 6.78
CA ILE A 126 1.85 2.02 5.47
C ILE A 126 0.92 3.24 5.43
N ALA A 127 -0.27 3.16 6.03
CA ALA A 127 -1.18 4.32 6.10
C ALA A 127 -0.53 5.51 6.80
N ASN A 128 0.31 5.27 7.82
CA ASN A 128 1.00 6.35 8.52
C ASN A 128 2.00 7.11 7.62
N LEU A 129 2.46 6.55 6.50
CA LEU A 129 3.29 7.27 5.53
C LEU A 129 2.49 8.04 4.47
N ILE A 130 1.17 7.86 4.40
CA ILE A 130 0.35 8.51 3.37
C ILE A 130 -0.11 9.88 3.88
N GLU A 131 0.14 10.89 3.07
CA GLU A 131 -0.22 12.30 3.29
C GLU A 131 -0.99 12.88 2.09
N SER A 132 -0.76 12.33 0.89
CA SER A 132 -1.39 12.74 -0.36
C SER A 132 -2.91 12.57 -0.34
N GLU A 133 -3.62 13.67 -0.56
CA GLU A 133 -5.09 13.66 -0.64
C GLU A 133 -5.60 12.77 -1.76
N SER A 134 -4.89 12.69 -2.88
CA SER A 134 -5.30 11.88 -4.04
C SER A 134 -5.31 10.39 -3.69
N ILE A 135 -4.31 9.93 -2.94
CA ILE A 135 -4.26 8.54 -2.45
C ILE A 135 -5.40 8.29 -1.47
N ILE A 136 -5.65 9.22 -0.55
CA ILE A 136 -6.73 9.10 0.45
C ILE A 136 -8.11 9.08 -0.23
N ARG A 137 -8.33 9.91 -1.25
CA ARG A 137 -9.53 9.87 -2.11
C ARG A 137 -9.70 8.50 -2.74
N SER A 138 -8.65 7.92 -3.33
CA SER A 138 -8.72 6.57 -3.91
C SER A 138 -9.06 5.49 -2.88
N VAL A 139 -8.54 5.59 -1.65
CA VAL A 139 -8.91 4.69 -0.55
C VAL A 139 -10.40 4.86 -0.20
N TYR A 140 -10.89 6.09 -0.10
CA TYR A 140 -12.30 6.38 0.18
C TYR A 140 -13.23 5.89 -0.93
N ASP A 141 -12.91 6.13 -2.19
CA ASP A 141 -13.72 5.68 -3.33
C ASP A 141 -13.78 4.14 -3.38
N THR A 142 -12.66 3.48 -3.09
CA THR A 142 -12.59 2.02 -2.98
C THR A 142 -13.43 1.50 -1.80
N PHE A 143 -13.42 2.19 -0.65
CA PHE A 143 -14.32 1.90 0.45
C PHE A 143 -15.80 1.99 0.04
N LYS A 144 -16.19 3.05 -0.68
CA LYS A 144 -17.56 3.23 -1.17
C LYS A 144 -17.96 2.14 -2.16
N LEU A 145 -17.02 1.67 -2.99
CA LEU A 145 -17.24 0.54 -3.89
C LEU A 145 -17.56 -0.73 -3.10
N PHE A 146 -16.70 -1.13 -2.16
CA PHE A 146 -16.91 -2.33 -1.34
C PHE A 146 -18.15 -2.22 -0.45
N GLN A 147 -18.46 -1.03 0.06
CA GLN A 147 -19.68 -0.78 0.83
C GLN A 147 -20.94 -1.10 0.03
N LYS A 148 -21.00 -0.73 -1.25
CA LYS A 148 -22.13 -1.06 -2.13
C LYS A 148 -22.24 -2.56 -2.36
N ASP A 149 -21.11 -3.24 -2.50
CA ASP A 149 -21.06 -4.67 -2.79
C ASP A 149 -21.55 -5.56 -1.64
N ILE A 150 -21.53 -5.06 -0.38
CA ILE A 150 -22.04 -5.80 0.80
C ILE A 150 -23.49 -6.27 0.59
N PHE A 151 -24.30 -5.46 -0.09
CA PHE A 151 -25.73 -5.70 -0.28
C PHE A 151 -26.06 -6.49 -1.56
N ILE A 152 -25.04 -6.91 -2.32
CA ILE A 152 -25.23 -7.77 -3.49
C ILE A 152 -25.45 -9.21 -3.03
N TYR A 153 -26.63 -9.76 -3.34
CA TYR A 153 -27.00 -11.12 -2.95
C TYR A 153 -26.23 -12.21 -3.71
N ASN A 154 -25.84 -11.97 -4.97
CA ASN A 154 -25.09 -12.94 -5.76
C ASN A 154 -23.62 -13.03 -5.28
N PRO A 155 -23.15 -14.19 -4.78
CA PRO A 155 -21.81 -14.33 -4.19
C PRO A 155 -20.63 -14.11 -5.15
N GLU A 156 -20.78 -14.46 -6.43
CA GLU A 156 -19.72 -14.27 -7.42
C GLU A 156 -19.59 -12.80 -7.79
N LYS A 157 -20.74 -12.14 -7.99
CA LYS A 157 -20.76 -10.71 -8.33
C LYS A 157 -20.31 -9.84 -7.16
N LYS A 158 -20.72 -10.16 -5.92
CA LYS A 158 -20.39 -9.35 -4.75
C LYS A 158 -18.88 -9.27 -4.51
N SER A 159 -18.15 -10.35 -4.73
CA SER A 159 -16.71 -10.42 -4.43
C SER A 159 -15.81 -9.90 -5.56
N LEU A 160 -16.36 -9.57 -6.73
CA LEU A 160 -15.59 -9.29 -7.94
C LEU A 160 -14.67 -8.07 -7.78
N ASN A 161 -15.18 -6.96 -7.24
CA ASN A 161 -14.38 -5.76 -7.05
C ASN A 161 -13.23 -5.98 -6.06
N VAL A 162 -13.50 -6.70 -4.96
CA VAL A 162 -12.46 -7.05 -3.98
C VAL A 162 -11.39 -7.93 -4.64
N LYS A 163 -11.79 -8.94 -5.41
CA LYS A 163 -10.87 -9.80 -6.17
C LYS A 163 -10.04 -9.01 -7.17
N MET A 164 -10.63 -8.04 -7.88
CA MET A 164 -9.89 -7.18 -8.81
C MET A 164 -8.82 -6.36 -8.10
N ILE A 165 -9.14 -5.71 -6.97
CA ILE A 165 -8.16 -4.95 -6.18
C ILE A 165 -7.10 -5.87 -5.57
N GLN A 166 -7.49 -7.04 -5.07
CA GLN A 166 -6.56 -8.04 -4.57
C GLN A 166 -5.76 -8.72 -5.69
N GLN A 167 -6.08 -8.50 -6.97
CA GLN A 167 -5.54 -9.23 -8.12
C GLN A 167 -5.66 -10.76 -7.94
N PHE A 168 -6.78 -11.22 -7.40
CA PHE A 168 -7.12 -12.64 -7.35
C PHE A 168 -7.91 -13.04 -8.60
N SER A 169 -7.80 -14.31 -9.00
CA SER A 169 -8.61 -14.83 -10.09
C SER A 169 -10.10 -14.67 -9.78
N PRO A 170 -10.96 -14.25 -10.73
CA PRO A 170 -12.41 -14.20 -10.53
C PRO A 170 -12.98 -15.54 -10.04
N GLN A 171 -12.37 -16.66 -10.46
CA GLN A 171 -12.77 -18.03 -10.14
C GLN A 171 -12.26 -18.52 -8.77
N SER A 172 -11.40 -17.75 -8.11
CA SER A 172 -10.88 -18.11 -6.78
C SER A 172 -11.98 -18.11 -5.72
N ASP A 173 -11.72 -18.81 -4.60
CA ASP A 173 -12.64 -18.83 -3.46
C ASP A 173 -12.94 -17.41 -2.95
N VAL A 174 -14.20 -17.17 -2.59
CA VAL A 174 -14.72 -15.88 -2.13
C VAL A 174 -14.37 -15.60 -0.68
N THR A 175 -13.96 -16.60 0.10
CA THR A 175 -13.70 -16.50 1.55
C THR A 175 -12.72 -15.37 1.89
N LEU A 176 -11.68 -15.17 1.07
CA LEU A 176 -10.66 -14.13 1.28
C LEU A 176 -11.02 -12.78 0.62
N SER A 177 -12.14 -12.73 -0.11
CA SER A 177 -12.55 -11.61 -0.96
C SER A 177 -13.94 -11.09 -0.60
N LEU A 178 -14.37 -11.27 0.66
CA LEU A 178 -15.68 -10.79 1.10
C LEU A 178 -15.68 -9.25 1.18
N PRO A 179 -16.68 -8.58 0.57
CA PRO A 179 -16.78 -7.12 0.61
C PRO A 179 -16.89 -6.53 2.01
N LEU A 180 -17.59 -7.23 2.91
CA LEU A 180 -17.75 -6.77 4.30
C LEU A 180 -16.38 -6.64 5.00
N ASP A 181 -15.54 -7.68 4.89
CA ASP A 181 -14.23 -7.69 5.53
C ASP A 181 -13.29 -6.65 4.89
N ALA A 182 -13.30 -6.54 3.56
CA ALA A 182 -12.53 -5.53 2.84
C ALA A 182 -12.98 -4.11 3.22
N CYS A 183 -14.29 -3.87 3.27
CA CYS A 183 -14.88 -2.61 3.69
C CYS A 183 -14.50 -2.26 5.13
N ALA A 184 -14.48 -3.24 6.04
CA ALA A 184 -14.04 -3.03 7.43
C ALA A 184 -12.58 -2.62 7.54
N ARG A 185 -11.69 -3.27 6.79
CA ARG A 185 -10.27 -2.87 6.73
C ARG A 185 -10.10 -1.44 6.23
N PHE A 186 -10.80 -1.09 5.16
CA PHE A 186 -10.72 0.25 4.59
C PHE A 186 -11.35 1.32 5.50
N LYS A 187 -12.46 1.01 6.17
CA LYS A 187 -13.05 1.88 7.20
C LYS A 187 -12.06 2.19 8.31
N TYR A 188 -11.38 1.16 8.83
CA TYR A 188 -10.38 1.31 9.88
C TYR A 188 -9.23 2.26 9.47
N ILE A 189 -8.75 2.12 8.23
CA ILE A 189 -7.72 3.00 7.66
C ILE A 189 -8.23 4.44 7.49
N LEU A 190 -9.47 4.63 7.04
CA LEU A 190 -10.08 5.96 6.88
C LEU A 190 -10.30 6.64 8.23
N GLU A 191 -10.77 5.92 9.25
CA GLU A 191 -10.86 6.48 10.60
C GLU A 191 -9.49 6.93 11.12
N PHE A 192 -8.44 6.14 10.86
CA PHE A 192 -7.07 6.54 11.18
C PHE A 192 -6.64 7.82 10.44
N PHE A 193 -6.92 7.93 9.13
CA PHE A 193 -6.62 9.14 8.37
C PHE A 193 -7.36 10.37 8.91
N TYR A 194 -8.62 10.21 9.31
CA TYR A 194 -9.42 11.29 9.91
C TYR A 194 -8.81 11.83 11.21
N ILE A 195 -8.20 10.95 12.01
CA ILE A 195 -7.51 11.33 13.26
C ILE A 195 -6.13 11.92 12.96
N LYS A 196 -5.38 11.29 12.05
CA LYS A 196 -4.00 11.67 11.73
C LYS A 196 -3.92 13.05 11.08
N GLN A 197 -4.87 13.38 10.19
CA GLN A 197 -4.79 14.58 9.35
C GLN A 197 -6.17 15.15 8.99
N LYS A 198 -6.19 16.42 8.60
CA LYS A 198 -7.42 17.13 8.23
C LYS A 198 -7.93 16.68 6.85
N VAL A 199 -8.86 15.73 6.84
CA VAL A 199 -9.46 15.15 5.61
C VAL A 199 -10.98 15.33 5.52
N SER A 200 -11.55 16.21 6.34
CA SER A 200 -12.99 16.44 6.43
C SER A 200 -13.64 16.95 5.14
N HIS A 201 -12.85 17.50 4.22
CA HIS A 201 -13.28 17.91 2.87
C HIS A 201 -13.30 16.77 1.86
N ILE A 202 -12.77 15.60 2.21
CA ILE A 202 -12.82 14.38 1.40
C ILE A 202 -14.02 13.52 1.84
N TYR A 203 -14.11 13.25 3.14
CA TYR A 203 -15.21 12.50 3.74
C TYR A 203 -15.38 12.89 5.22
N THR A 204 -16.53 12.55 5.79
CA THR A 204 -16.82 12.73 7.20
C THR A 204 -16.96 11.38 7.92
N PRO A 205 -16.89 11.33 9.27
CA PRO A 205 -17.10 10.08 10.01
C PRO A 205 -18.47 9.45 9.74
N ALA A 206 -19.49 10.28 9.47
CA ALA A 206 -20.82 9.81 9.11
C ALA A 206 -20.81 9.02 7.78
N ASP A 207 -19.92 9.36 6.84
CA ASP A 207 -19.82 8.70 5.54
C ASP A 207 -19.22 7.29 5.61
N LEU A 208 -18.53 7.00 6.71
CA LEU A 208 -17.88 5.70 6.96
C LEU A 208 -18.83 4.67 7.59
N VAL A 209 -20.08 5.04 7.87
CA VAL A 209 -21.07 4.10 8.42
C VAL A 209 -21.42 3.07 7.35
N MET A 210 -21.23 1.78 7.66
CA MET A 210 -21.43 0.66 6.70
C MET A 210 -22.87 0.43 6.29
N TYR A 211 -23.82 0.82 7.14
CA TYR A 211 -25.24 0.67 6.91
C TYR A 211 -25.95 1.99 7.25
N ARG A 212 -26.72 2.50 6.31
CA ARG A 212 -27.68 3.57 6.57
C ARG A 212 -29.05 3.00 6.22
N GLU A 213 -29.99 3.08 7.15
CA GLU A 213 -31.41 2.93 6.79
C GLU A 213 -31.72 3.98 5.71
N ALA A 214 -32.40 3.55 4.64
CA ALA A 214 -32.96 4.51 3.71
C ALA A 214 -33.92 5.39 4.50
N ALA A 215 -33.70 6.72 4.48
CA ALA A 215 -34.64 7.65 5.08
C ALA A 215 -36.03 7.36 4.50
N SER A 216 -36.94 6.96 5.38
CA SER A 216 -38.34 6.69 5.07
C SER A 216 -39.11 7.94 4.68
#